data_AF-A0A068NXQ3-F1
#
_entry.id   AF-A0A068NXQ3-F1
#
_cell.length_a   1.000
_cell.length_b   1.000
_cell.length_c   1.000
_cell.angle_alpha   90.00
_cell.angle_beta   90.00
_cell.angle_gamma   90.00
#
_symmetry.space_group_name_H-M   'P 1'
#
loop_
_entity.id
_entity.type
_entity.pdbx_description
1 polymer ?
#
loop_
_entity_poly.entity_id
_entity_poly.type
_entity_poly.pdbx_seq_one_letter_code
_entity_poly.pdbx_strand_id
1 'polypeptide(L)'
;MPDDLRHPEPPSDDEIEARLRRAVERSFSVPPEELEKEEDIEARFRKLQQELAGQDLPDLPDAQTPRRPALPEDDPSFAAQLQSLHDRAEGVKTAREQASRQQARSHQQDQKNAMGLGLGLSIAYMFLGFPLVGVLIGWGINRATGATFWLPVLGFVGMLAGCVLAFQALNRVNKNL
;
A
#
# COMPACT_ATOMS: atom_id res chain seq x y z
N MET A 1 -3.80 21.17 -48.18
CA MET A 1 -2.61 21.24 -47.32
C MET A 1 -2.94 20.50 -46.04
N PRO A 2 -2.40 19.29 -45.82
CA PRO A 2 -2.64 18.56 -44.58
C PRO A 2 -1.77 19.14 -43.46
N ASP A 3 -2.45 19.48 -42.37
CA ASP A 3 -1.88 20.05 -41.15
C ASP A 3 -0.86 19.11 -40.49
N ASP A 4 0.22 19.74 -40.05
CA ASP A 4 1.39 19.21 -39.38
C ASP A 4 0.99 18.54 -38.04
N LEU A 5 0.65 17.25 -38.07
CA LEU A 5 0.43 16.41 -36.90
C LEU A 5 1.78 16.10 -36.21
N ARG A 6 2.37 17.11 -35.57
CA ARG A 6 3.51 16.90 -34.68
C ARG A 6 3.00 16.19 -33.44
N HIS A 7 3.30 14.90 -33.34
CA HIS A 7 3.15 14.16 -32.10
C HIS A 7 3.98 14.87 -31.03
N PRO A 8 3.39 15.27 -29.89
CA PRO A 8 4.16 15.84 -28.80
C PRO A 8 5.19 14.82 -28.36
N GLU A 9 6.45 15.25 -28.26
CA GLU A 9 7.51 14.39 -27.74
C GLU A 9 7.12 13.91 -26.34
N PRO A 10 7.37 12.62 -26.02
CA PRO A 10 7.10 12.12 -24.69
C PRO A 10 7.92 12.91 -23.66
N PRO A 11 7.35 13.26 -22.49
CA PRO A 11 8.06 13.99 -21.45
C PRO A 11 9.29 13.20 -21.00
N SER A 12 10.36 13.91 -20.63
CA SER A 12 11.58 13.28 -20.13
C SER A 12 11.36 12.60 -18.78
N ASP A 13 12.19 11.59 -18.48
CA ASP A 13 12.12 10.85 -17.21
C ASP A 13 12.20 11.78 -15.98
N ASP A 14 13.01 12.84 -16.06
CA ASP A 14 13.13 13.85 -15.00
C ASP A 14 11.83 14.62 -14.76
N GLU A 15 11.07 14.91 -15.83
CA GLU A 15 9.77 15.60 -15.72
C GLU A 15 8.71 14.66 -15.13
N ILE A 16 8.76 13.38 -15.48
CA ILE A 16 7.89 12.35 -14.92
C ILE A 16 8.16 12.20 -13.41
N GLU A 17 9.42 12.12 -13.00
CA GLU A 17 9.81 12.01 -11.58
C GLU A 17 9.40 13.25 -10.78
N ALA A 18 9.62 14.45 -11.33
CA ALA A 18 9.20 15.70 -10.70
C ALA A 18 7.67 15.79 -10.53
N ARG A 19 6.89 15.31 -11.51
CA ARG A 19 5.42 15.25 -11.43
C ARG A 19 4.95 14.23 -10.38
N LEU A 20 5.57 13.05 -10.35
CA LEU A 20 5.27 12.00 -9.36
C LEU A 20 5.56 12.49 -7.95
N ARG A 21 6.72 13.11 -7.71
CA ARG A 21 7.08 13.66 -6.40
C ARG A 21 6.08 14.72 -5.94
N ARG A 22 5.67 15.63 -6.82
CA ARG A 22 4.63 16.64 -6.53
C ARG A 22 3.27 16.03 -6.23
N ALA A 23 2.88 14.97 -6.95
CA ALA A 23 1.63 14.27 -6.72
C ALA A 23 1.62 13.53 -5.38
N VAL A 24 2.73 12.89 -5.02
CA VAL A 24 2.91 12.21 -3.73
C VAL A 24 2.87 13.21 -2.59
N GLU A 25 3.62 14.30 -2.68
CA GLU A 25 3.65 15.35 -1.64
C GLU A 25 2.26 15.98 -1.41
N ARG A 26 1.49 16.19 -2.48
CA ARG A 26 0.09 16.65 -2.41
C ARG A 26 -0.86 15.62 -1.81
N SER A 27 -0.57 14.33 -1.98
CA SER A 27 -1.43 13.25 -1.47
C SER A 27 -1.18 12.96 0.02
N PHE A 28 0.02 13.27 0.53
CA PHE A 28 0.38 13.08 1.93
C PHE A 28 0.26 14.34 2.78
N SER A 29 0.05 15.52 2.18
CA SER A 29 -0.33 16.74 2.90
C SER A 29 -1.83 16.78 3.18
N VAL A 30 -2.36 15.78 3.89
CA VAL A 30 -3.69 15.93 4.51
C VAL A 30 -3.46 16.74 5.79
N PRO A 31 -3.93 17.99 5.89
CA PRO A 31 -3.77 18.77 7.09
C PRO A 31 -4.43 18.02 8.27
N PRO A 32 -3.79 17.97 9.45
CA PRO A 32 -4.29 17.19 10.59
C PRO A 32 -5.68 17.61 11.11
N GLU A 33 -6.22 18.73 10.62
CA GLU A 33 -7.61 19.16 10.87
C GLU A 33 -8.68 18.31 10.18
N GLU A 34 -8.34 17.47 9.19
CA GLU A 34 -9.34 16.58 8.54
C GLU A 34 -9.55 15.24 9.24
N LEU A 35 -8.68 14.85 10.17
CA LEU A 35 -8.85 13.62 10.97
C LEU A 35 -9.94 13.74 12.05
N GLU A 36 -10.29 14.95 12.49
CA GLU A 36 -11.43 15.17 13.41
C GLU A 36 -12.80 15.00 12.71
N LYS A 37 -12.84 14.86 11.38
CA LYS A 37 -14.09 14.65 10.63
C LYS A 37 -14.50 13.19 10.48
N GLU A 38 -13.72 12.22 10.97
CA GLU A 38 -14.13 10.81 10.96
C GLU A 38 -15.36 10.56 11.84
N GLU A 39 -15.51 11.28 12.96
CA GLU A 39 -16.74 11.22 13.77
C GLU A 39 -17.97 11.76 13.02
N ASP A 40 -17.80 12.72 12.12
CA ASP A 40 -18.89 13.31 11.33
C ASP A 40 -19.40 12.36 10.22
N ILE A 41 -18.54 11.47 9.72
CA ILE A 41 -18.91 10.47 8.71
C ILE A 41 -19.82 9.41 9.32
N GLU A 42 -19.48 8.92 10.51
CA GLU A 42 -20.29 7.90 11.19
C GLU A 42 -21.65 8.46 11.64
N ALA A 43 -21.67 9.71 12.10
CA ALA A 43 -22.90 10.44 12.42
C ALA A 43 -23.79 10.66 11.18
N ARG A 44 -23.20 11.05 10.04
CA ARG A 44 -23.92 11.17 8.76
C ARG A 44 -24.49 9.84 8.29
N PHE A 45 -23.75 8.75 8.46
CA PHE A 45 -24.22 7.42 8.05
C PHE A 45 -25.40 6.93 8.89
N ARG A 46 -25.35 7.14 10.22
CA ARG A 46 -26.49 6.84 11.10
C ARG A 46 -27.71 7.70 10.76
N LYS A 47 -27.51 8.99 10.46
CA LYS A 47 -28.59 9.88 10.05
C LYS A 47 -29.26 9.41 8.76
N LEU A 48 -28.48 9.00 7.76
CA LEU A 48 -29.01 8.44 6.51
C LEU A 48 -29.78 7.13 6.72
N GLN A 49 -29.30 6.22 7.57
CA GLN A 49 -30.04 5.00 7.90
C GLN A 49 -31.36 5.30 8.61
N GLN A 50 -31.38 6.29 9.50
CA GLN A 50 -32.58 6.70 10.22
C GLN A 50 -33.60 7.39 9.30
N GLU A 51 -33.11 8.17 8.33
CA GLU A 51 -33.91 8.82 7.31
C GLU A 51 -34.50 7.81 6.32
N LEU A 52 -33.73 6.79 5.90
CA LEU A 52 -34.24 5.68 5.08
C LEU A 52 -35.22 4.77 5.83
N ALA A 53 -35.04 4.57 7.14
CA ALA A 53 -35.93 3.72 7.94
C ALA A 53 -37.29 4.39 8.23
N GLY A 54 -37.34 5.73 8.21
CA GLY A 54 -38.56 6.51 8.39
C GLY A 54 -39.24 6.93 7.08
N GLN A 55 -38.60 6.71 5.94
CA GLN A 55 -39.22 6.93 4.64
C GLN A 55 -40.08 5.70 4.33
N ASP A 56 -41.37 5.79 4.67
CA ASP A 56 -42.39 4.89 4.11
C ASP A 56 -42.18 4.89 2.59
N LEU A 57 -41.59 3.80 2.07
CA LEU A 57 -41.38 3.62 0.65
C LEU A 57 -42.76 3.82 0.01
N PRO A 58 -42.95 4.83 -0.86
CA PRO A 58 -44.22 5.00 -1.53
C PRO A 58 -44.54 3.67 -2.21
N ASP A 59 -45.73 3.12 -1.95
CA ASP A 59 -46.25 1.93 -2.62
C ASP A 59 -46.02 2.15 -4.12
N LEU A 60 -44.97 1.51 -4.64
CA LEU A 60 -44.60 1.59 -6.04
C LEU A 60 -45.82 1.00 -6.75
N PRO A 61 -46.56 1.80 -7.55
CA PRO A 61 -47.75 1.30 -8.21
C PRO A 61 -47.31 0.10 -9.02
N ASP A 62 -47.87 -1.08 -8.69
CA ASP A 62 -47.51 -2.41 -9.21
C ASP A 62 -46.77 -2.25 -10.52
N ALA A 63 -45.44 -2.23 -10.44
CA ALA A 63 -44.61 -1.88 -11.57
C ALA A 63 -45.01 -2.84 -12.67
N GLN A 64 -45.75 -2.34 -13.66
CA GLN A 64 -46.25 -3.15 -14.76
C GLN A 64 -45.00 -3.77 -15.35
N THR A 65 -44.73 -5.02 -14.99
CA THR A 65 -43.57 -5.75 -15.46
C THR A 65 -43.69 -5.66 -16.97
N PRO A 66 -42.79 -4.92 -17.64
CA PRO A 66 -42.91 -4.69 -19.06
C PRO A 66 -43.06 -6.07 -19.69
N ARG A 67 -44.20 -6.30 -20.36
CA ARG A 67 -44.54 -7.57 -20.99
C ARG A 67 -43.27 -8.10 -21.64
N ARG A 68 -42.70 -9.16 -21.07
CA ARG A 68 -41.49 -9.78 -21.63
C ARG A 68 -41.81 -10.03 -23.10
N PRO A 69 -41.08 -9.43 -24.05
CA PRO A 69 -41.26 -9.78 -25.45
C PRO A 69 -41.11 -11.29 -25.54
N ALA A 70 -42.10 -11.95 -26.16
CA ALA A 70 -42.09 -13.39 -26.33
C ALA A 70 -40.77 -13.75 -27.02
N LEU A 71 -39.91 -14.48 -26.30
CA LEU A 71 -38.65 -14.93 -26.83
C LEU A 71 -38.97 -15.92 -27.97
N PRO A 72 -38.43 -15.72 -29.18
CA PRO A 72 -38.53 -16.73 -30.23
C PRO A 72 -37.74 -17.96 -29.78
N GLU A 73 -38.43 -18.97 -29.25
CA GLU A 73 -37.83 -20.18 -28.68
C GLU A 73 -37.14 -21.08 -29.72
N ASP A 74 -37.45 -20.90 -31.01
CA ASP A 74 -37.01 -21.79 -32.10
C ASP A 74 -35.96 -21.18 -33.05
N ASP A 75 -35.38 -20.01 -32.75
CA ASP A 75 -34.36 -19.41 -33.64
C ASP A 75 -32.93 -19.91 -33.29
N PRO A 76 -32.29 -20.74 -34.14
CA PRO A 76 -30.94 -21.24 -33.89
C PRO A 76 -29.88 -20.12 -33.84
N SER A 77 -30.16 -18.97 -34.47
CA SER A 77 -29.25 -17.81 -34.42
C SER A 77 -29.23 -17.15 -33.03
N PHE A 78 -30.33 -17.25 -32.28
CA PHE A 78 -30.43 -16.72 -30.93
C PHE A 78 -29.64 -17.56 -29.93
N ALA A 79 -29.69 -18.89 -30.07
CA ALA A 79 -28.87 -19.81 -29.28
C ALA A 79 -27.37 -19.55 -29.46
N ALA A 80 -26.93 -19.31 -30.70
CA ALA A 80 -25.54 -18.97 -31.00
C ALA A 80 -25.11 -17.62 -30.37
N GLN A 81 -25.99 -16.61 -30.39
CA GLN A 81 -25.72 -15.32 -29.74
C GLN A 81 -25.60 -15.46 -28.22
N LEU A 82 -26.50 -16.21 -27.58
CA LEU A 82 -26.45 -16.47 -26.14
C LEU A 82 -25.17 -17.21 -25.75
N GLN A 83 -24.76 -18.21 -26.53
CA GLN A 83 -23.51 -18.92 -26.28
C GLN A 83 -22.30 -17.98 -26.40
N SER A 84 -22.25 -17.12 -27.43
CA SER A 84 -21.18 -16.13 -27.56
C SER A 84 -21.12 -15.11 -26.42
N LEU A 85 -22.28 -14.72 -25.87
CA LEU A 85 -22.39 -13.85 -24.71
C LEU A 85 -21.92 -14.55 -23.43
N HIS A 86 -22.27 -15.83 -23.28
CA HIS A 86 -21.80 -16.66 -22.18
C HIS A 86 -20.27 -16.80 -22.19
N ASP A 87 -19.69 -17.15 -23.34
CA ASP A 87 -18.24 -17.30 -23.51
C ASP A 87 -17.49 -16.00 -23.21
N ARG A 88 -18.04 -14.85 -23.63
CA ARG A 88 -17.47 -13.52 -23.32
C ARG A 88 -17.57 -13.21 -21.83
N ALA A 89 -18.72 -13.49 -21.20
CA ALA A 89 -18.91 -13.24 -19.78
C ALA A 89 -17.98 -14.12 -18.93
N GLU A 90 -17.83 -15.38 -19.29
CA GLU A 90 -16.93 -16.32 -18.64
C GLU A 90 -15.46 -15.89 -18.83
N GLY A 91 -15.07 -15.49 -20.04
CA GLY A 91 -13.73 -14.97 -20.32
C GLY A 91 -13.37 -13.72 -19.50
N VAL A 92 -14.32 -12.77 -19.35
CA VAL A 92 -14.12 -11.58 -18.51
C VAL A 92 -14.00 -11.96 -17.03
N LYS A 93 -14.82 -12.91 -16.55
CA LYS A 93 -14.74 -13.40 -15.17
C LYS A 93 -13.38 -14.05 -14.90
N THR A 94 -12.91 -14.93 -15.78
CA THR A 94 -11.61 -15.58 -15.61
C THR A 94 -10.45 -14.59 -15.67
N ALA A 95 -10.50 -13.61 -16.57
CA ALA A 95 -9.49 -12.56 -16.65
C ALA A 95 -9.44 -11.72 -15.37
N ARG A 96 -10.61 -11.37 -14.80
CA ARG A 96 -10.69 -10.62 -13.54
C ARG A 96 -10.16 -11.43 -12.36
N GLU A 97 -10.49 -12.72 -12.27
CA GLU A 97 -9.96 -13.59 -11.23
C GLU A 97 -8.44 -13.75 -11.32
N GLN A 98 -7.89 -13.89 -12.54
CA GLN A 98 -6.45 -13.94 -12.76
C GLN A 98 -5.76 -12.62 -12.37
N ALA A 99 -6.30 -11.48 -12.81
CA ALA A 99 -5.78 -10.16 -12.44
C ALA A 99 -5.80 -9.94 -10.93
N SER A 100 -6.90 -10.31 -10.26
CA SER A 100 -7.02 -10.22 -8.79
C SER A 100 -6.01 -11.11 -8.07
N ARG A 101 -5.81 -12.36 -8.53
CA ARG A 101 -4.78 -13.25 -7.96
C ARG A 101 -3.38 -12.72 -8.18
N GLN A 102 -3.10 -12.11 -9.33
CA GLN A 102 -1.79 -11.53 -9.63
C GLN A 102 -1.52 -10.29 -8.77
N GLN A 103 -2.52 -9.42 -8.59
CA GLN A 103 -2.43 -8.27 -7.70
C GLN A 103 -2.27 -8.68 -6.22
N ALA A 104 -2.97 -9.72 -5.77
CA ALA A 104 -2.78 -10.27 -4.43
C ALA A 104 -1.34 -10.79 -4.22
N ARG A 105 -0.76 -11.43 -5.24
CA ARG A 105 0.64 -11.89 -5.20
C ARG A 105 1.64 -10.73 -5.21
N SER A 106 1.41 -9.69 -6.00
CA SER A 106 2.29 -8.52 -6.03
C SER A 106 2.28 -7.79 -4.69
N HIS A 107 1.11 -7.57 -4.07
CA HIS A 107 1.04 -6.96 -2.75
C HIS A 107 1.77 -7.77 -1.66
N GLN A 108 1.71 -9.11 -1.72
CA GLN A 108 2.50 -9.95 -0.81
C GLN A 108 4.00 -9.86 -1.07
N GLN A 109 4.43 -9.76 -2.33
CA GLN A 109 5.84 -9.56 -2.67
C GLN A 109 6.32 -8.17 -2.22
N ASP A 110 5.53 -7.12 -2.45
CA ASP A 110 5.84 -5.75 -2.04
C ASP A 110 5.94 -5.63 -0.51
N GLN A 111 5.04 -6.28 0.24
CA GLN A 111 5.13 -6.35 1.70
C GLN A 111 6.41 -7.05 2.16
N LYS A 112 6.78 -8.18 1.56
CA LYS A 112 8.02 -8.90 1.89
C LYS A 112 9.26 -8.06 1.56
N ASN A 113 9.25 -7.36 0.43
CA ASN A 113 10.33 -6.48 0.03
C ASN A 113 10.46 -5.28 0.97
N ALA A 114 9.35 -4.65 1.36
CA ALA A 114 9.32 -3.54 2.32
C ALA A 114 9.83 -3.96 3.71
N MET A 115 9.43 -5.15 4.19
CA MET A 115 9.95 -5.72 5.44
C MET A 115 11.46 -5.98 5.37
N GLY A 116 11.97 -6.51 4.25
CA GLY A 116 13.40 -6.76 4.07
C GLY A 116 14.24 -5.49 4.10
N LEU A 117 13.76 -4.41 3.46
CA LEU A 117 14.46 -3.12 3.40
C LEU A 117 14.48 -2.42 4.77
N GLY A 118 13.35 -2.42 5.49
CA GLY A 118 13.28 -1.87 6.85
C GLY A 118 14.20 -2.61 7.83
N LEU A 119 14.30 -3.94 7.70
CA LEU A 119 15.21 -4.74 8.51
C LEU A 119 16.69 -4.42 8.20
N GLY A 120 17.04 -4.37 6.91
CA GLY A 120 18.41 -4.05 6.47
C GLY A 120 18.86 -2.68 6.95
N LEU A 121 17.99 -1.67 6.87
CA LEU A 121 18.25 -0.32 7.37
C LEU A 121 18.48 -0.32 8.89
N SER A 122 17.65 -1.07 9.63
CA SER A 122 17.78 -1.18 11.09
C SER A 122 19.11 -1.82 11.50
N ILE A 123 19.53 -2.88 10.80
CA ILE A 123 20.82 -3.55 11.05
C ILE A 123 21.98 -2.60 10.73
N ALA A 124 21.91 -1.87 9.61
CA ALA A 124 22.91 -0.88 9.25
C ALA A 124 23.05 0.21 10.31
N TYR A 125 21.93 0.72 10.83
CA TYR A 125 21.93 1.73 11.89
C TYR A 125 22.51 1.19 13.21
N MET A 126 22.29 -0.09 13.51
CA MET A 126 22.91 -0.74 14.67
C MET A 126 24.43 -0.79 14.55
N PHE A 127 24.97 -1.19 13.39
CA PHE A 127 26.41 -1.25 13.16
C PHE A 127 27.08 0.13 13.21
N LEU A 128 26.40 1.18 12.76
CA LEU A 128 26.92 2.54 12.80
C LEU A 128 26.76 3.18 14.20
N GLY A 129 25.62 2.94 14.84
CA GLY A 129 25.24 3.57 16.11
C GLY A 129 25.96 3.00 17.32
N PHE A 130 26.16 1.68 17.40
CA PHE A 130 26.77 1.05 18.59
C PHE A 130 28.21 1.52 18.86
N PRO A 131 29.11 1.55 17.86
CA PRO A 131 30.46 2.08 18.06
C PRO A 131 30.42 3.55 18.50
N LEU A 132 29.55 4.35 17.90
CA LEU A 132 29.37 5.77 18.26
C LEU A 132 28.95 5.93 19.73
N VAL A 133 27.96 5.15 20.17
CA VAL A 133 27.50 5.13 21.57
C VAL A 133 28.63 4.66 22.49
N GLY A 134 29.41 3.65 22.10
CA GLY A 134 30.57 3.19 22.86
C GLY A 134 31.64 4.28 23.05
N VAL A 135 31.95 5.04 21.98
CA VAL A 135 32.85 6.19 22.07
C VAL A 135 32.28 7.28 22.97
N LEU A 136 30.98 7.57 22.86
CA LEU A 136 30.31 8.59 23.66
C LEU A 136 30.37 8.26 25.16
N ILE A 137 30.07 7.01 25.52
CA ILE A 137 30.16 6.51 26.91
C ILE A 137 31.61 6.53 27.38
N GLY A 138 32.56 6.06 26.54
CA GLY A 138 33.99 6.07 26.85
C GLY A 138 34.52 7.49 27.12
N TRP A 139 34.07 8.47 26.34
CA TRP A 139 34.41 9.88 26.55
C TRP A 139 33.85 10.41 27.89
N GLY A 140 32.61 10.07 28.23
CA GLY A 140 32.00 10.44 29.51
C GLY A 140 32.76 9.88 30.72
N ILE A 141 33.13 8.60 30.67
CA ILE A 141 33.92 7.96 31.73
C ILE A 141 35.32 8.58 31.82
N ASN A 142 35.97 8.83 30.70
CA ASN A 142 37.28 9.47 30.68
C ASN A 142 37.24 10.86 31.32
N ARG A 143 36.18 11.64 31.08
CA ARG A 143 35.98 12.95 31.71
C ARG A 143 35.79 12.85 33.22
N ALA A 144 35.14 11.79 33.71
CA ALA A 144 34.90 11.58 35.14
C ALA A 144 36.10 11.02 35.90
N THR A 145 36.90 10.14 35.28
CA THR A 145 37.99 9.39 35.94
C THR A 145 39.39 9.87 35.56
N GLY A 146 39.53 10.65 34.48
CA GLY A 146 40.83 11.07 33.93
C GLY A 146 41.66 9.93 33.32
N ALA A 147 41.09 8.72 33.20
CA ALA A 147 41.80 7.53 32.77
C ALA A 147 41.62 7.28 31.26
N THR A 148 42.52 7.85 30.46
CA THR A 148 42.52 7.77 28.99
C THR A 148 42.59 6.33 28.44
N PHE A 149 43.07 5.37 29.23
CA PHE A 149 43.23 3.97 28.84
C PHE A 149 41.89 3.23 28.60
N TRP A 150 40.77 3.72 29.15
CA TRP A 150 39.48 3.02 29.03
C TRP A 150 38.79 3.18 27.68
N LEU A 151 39.15 4.21 26.90
CA LEU A 151 38.51 4.50 25.61
C LEU A 151 38.55 3.32 24.61
N PRO A 152 39.72 2.72 24.29
CA PRO A 152 39.79 1.62 23.34
C PRO A 152 39.08 0.36 23.86
N VAL A 153 39.13 0.10 25.17
CA VAL A 153 38.47 -1.07 25.77
C VAL A 153 36.96 -0.96 25.66
N LEU A 154 36.38 0.19 26.01
CA LEU A 154 34.93 0.40 25.87
C LEU A 154 34.47 0.42 24.42
N GLY A 155 35.27 0.99 23.51
CA GLY A 155 34.98 0.93 22.07
C GLY A 155 34.89 -0.51 21.57
N PHE A 156 35.84 -1.36 21.97
CA PHE A 156 35.87 -2.77 21.58
C PHE A 156 34.69 -3.57 22.19
N VAL A 157 34.37 -3.33 23.46
CA VAL A 157 33.22 -3.95 24.13
C VAL A 157 31.90 -3.51 23.48
N GLY A 158 31.77 -2.22 23.14
CA GLY A 158 30.60 -1.69 22.44
C GLY A 158 30.42 -2.31 21.05
N MET A 159 31.51 -2.49 20.30
CA MET A 159 31.49 -3.17 19.01
C MET A 159 31.03 -4.63 19.15
N LEU A 160 31.60 -5.39 20.10
CA LEU A 160 31.21 -6.78 20.35
C LEU A 160 29.73 -6.91 20.76
N ALA A 161 29.27 -6.03 21.66
CA ALA A 161 27.86 -5.99 22.07
C ALA A 161 26.94 -5.69 20.89
N GLY A 162 27.32 -4.75 20.01
CA GLY A 162 26.59 -4.44 18.78
C GLY A 162 26.49 -5.64 17.84
N CYS A 163 27.60 -6.36 17.63
CA CYS A 163 27.61 -7.59 16.81
C CYS A 163 26.69 -8.67 17.39
N VAL A 164 26.71 -8.90 18.71
CA VAL A 164 25.86 -9.91 19.37
C VAL A 164 24.39 -9.56 19.22
N LEU A 165 24.01 -8.29 19.43
CA LEU A 165 22.62 -7.83 19.26
C LEU A 165 22.16 -7.93 17.81
N ALA A 166 23.01 -7.57 16.84
CA ALA A 166 22.70 -7.72 15.42
C ALA A 166 22.45 -9.19 15.04
N PHE A 167 23.29 -10.11 15.53
CA PHE A 167 23.09 -11.55 15.33
C PHE A 167 21.80 -12.05 15.99
N GLN A 168 21.48 -11.59 17.20
CA GLN A 168 20.27 -11.99 17.90
C GLN A 168 19.01 -11.48 17.18
N ALA A 169 19.03 -10.24 16.69
CA ALA A 169 17.96 -9.66 15.90
C ALA A 169 17.75 -10.44 14.59
N LEU A 170 18.83 -10.76 13.87
CA LEU A 170 18.78 -11.56 12.65
C LEU A 170 18.19 -12.96 12.91
N ASN A 171 18.62 -13.62 13.99
CA ASN A 171 18.14 -14.95 14.34
C ASN A 171 16.68 -14.95 14.77
N ARG A 172 16.21 -13.88 15.42
CA ARG A 172 14.79 -13.70 15.78
C ARG A 172 13.91 -13.58 14.54
N VAL A 173 14.37 -12.85 13.52
CA VAL A 173 13.65 -12.70 12.25
C VAL A 173 13.60 -14.02 11.51
N ASN A 174 14.72 -14.76 11.44
CA ASN A 174 14.77 -16.06 10.77
C ASN A 174 13.85 -17.12 11.42
N LYS A 175 13.58 -17.01 12.73
CA LYS A 175 12.62 -17.89 13.42
C LYS A 175 11.15 -17.54 13.17
N ASN A 176 10.87 -16.31 12.73
CA ASN A 176 9.51 -15.81 12.50
C ASN A 176 9.10 -15.88 11.02
N LEU A 177 10.01 -16.27 10.13
CA LEU A 177 9.80 -16.59 8.72
C LEU A 177 9.53 -18.09 8.56
#